data_AF-A0A7K4L742-F1
#
_entry.id   AF-A0A7K4L742-F1
#
_cell.length_a   1.000
_cell.length_b   1.000
_cell.length_c   1.000
_cell.angle_alpha   90.00
_cell.angle_beta   90.00
_cell.angle_gamma   90.00
#
_symmetry.space_group_name_H-M   'P 1'
#
loop_
_entity.id
_entity.type
_entity.pdbx_description
1 polymer ?
#
loop_
_entity_poly.entity_id
_entity_poly.type
_entity_poly.pdbx_seq_one_letter_code
_entity_poly.pdbx_strand_id
1 'polypeptide(L)'
;FFQKVLTAIQNWFSLFGWSKGPNPVSIPYSLRRDMYKVQLTSSELFKQKLGKDTVYDMLLHLSGQLLPGVTSNQTLSVNPIRGILQLCWQHSALLTFLESQGAYLPYVMPEFLLEPDDYRKWITAETFLKVVCDVMNLKIWNDLHLFMLEKSVFEKMSKRAWTDLLLQAYKVLVLPRVSSHNISDPYGLEGMQSVPRIKSEPLSSNIYSTHERIILTWLNKHYEKNRKIVWKDCQKGEIPPMRWIINFDRDLLDGLVLAAQLAAYCPYLIATHFVRMYTTPETPEQCLHNCLIFVDAMHAVSLAIDVKV
;
A
#
# COMPACT_ATOMS: atom_id res chain seq x y z
N PHE A 1 -7.36 -1.55 14.18
CA PHE A 1 -6.23 -1.91 13.31
C PHE A 1 -6.63 -1.92 11.83
N PHE A 2 -7.49 -2.85 11.37
CA PHE A 2 -7.87 -3.00 9.96
C PHE A 2 -8.26 -1.70 9.23
N GLN A 3 -9.11 -0.85 9.82
CA GLN A 3 -9.52 0.41 9.17
C GLN A 3 -8.34 1.37 8.96
N LYS A 4 -7.38 1.43 9.91
CA LYS A 4 -6.18 2.28 9.76
C LYS A 4 -5.30 1.79 8.60
N VAL A 5 -5.13 0.47 8.49
CA VAL A 5 -4.37 -0.16 7.39
C VAL A 5 -5.06 0.09 6.05
N LEU A 6 -6.37 -0.09 5.98
CA LEU A 6 -7.17 0.20 4.80
C LEU A 6 -7.00 1.65 4.34
N THR A 7 -7.15 2.62 5.27
CA THR A 7 -6.98 4.04 4.96
C THR A 7 -5.56 4.33 4.45
N ALA A 8 -4.53 3.79 5.12
CA ALA A 8 -3.15 4.00 4.71
C ALA A 8 -2.87 3.48 3.28
N ILE A 9 -3.36 2.27 2.97
CA ILE A 9 -3.19 1.66 1.64
C ILE A 9 -3.98 2.42 0.58
N GLN A 10 -5.24 2.78 0.85
CA GLN A 10 -6.01 3.61 -0.07
C GLN A 10 -5.29 4.92 -0.37
N ASN A 11 -4.78 5.61 0.65
CA ASN A 11 -4.10 6.90 0.48
C ASN A 11 -2.82 6.73 -0.33
N TRP A 12 -1.99 5.73 0.00
CA TRP A 12 -0.74 5.50 -0.72
C TRP A 12 -0.97 5.18 -2.20
N PHE A 13 -1.84 4.23 -2.52
CA PHE A 13 -2.14 3.88 -3.90
C PHE A 13 -2.87 5.00 -4.64
N SER A 14 -3.67 5.82 -3.94
CA SER A 14 -4.29 6.99 -4.55
C SER A 14 -3.27 8.03 -5.00
N LEU A 15 -2.20 8.23 -4.23
CA LEU A 15 -1.21 9.27 -4.50
C LEU A 15 -0.09 8.79 -5.42
N PHE A 16 0.35 7.54 -5.26
CA PHE A 16 1.59 7.04 -5.84
C PHE A 16 1.43 5.76 -6.69
N GLY A 17 0.23 5.17 -6.74
CA GLY A 17 0.01 3.92 -7.44
C GLY A 17 -0.02 4.02 -8.97
N TRP A 18 -0.23 5.23 -9.52
CA TRP A 18 -0.65 5.40 -10.91
C TRP A 18 0.30 6.29 -11.72
N SER A 19 0.50 5.93 -12.98
CA SER A 19 1.45 6.60 -13.87
C SER A 19 1.08 8.03 -14.26
N LYS A 20 -0.21 8.38 -14.20
CA LYS A 20 -0.74 9.71 -14.57
C LYS A 20 -0.87 10.66 -13.37
N GLY A 21 -0.29 10.31 -12.22
CA GLY A 21 -0.42 11.07 -10.98
C GLY A 21 -1.56 10.58 -10.08
N PRO A 22 -2.00 11.39 -9.10
CA PRO A 22 -2.99 10.95 -8.12
C PRO A 22 -4.33 10.50 -8.75
N ASN A 23 -4.79 9.31 -8.38
CA ASN A 23 -6.05 8.72 -8.83
C ASN A 23 -6.79 8.10 -7.62
N PRO A 24 -7.90 8.71 -7.14
CA PRO A 24 -8.58 8.27 -5.91
C PRO A 24 -9.00 6.80 -5.91
N VAL A 25 -8.41 6.03 -5.00
CA VAL A 25 -8.71 4.62 -4.75
C VAL A 25 -9.68 4.47 -3.58
N SER A 26 -10.81 3.84 -3.85
CA SER A 26 -11.75 3.34 -2.84
C SER A 26 -11.77 1.82 -2.90
N ILE A 27 -11.31 1.15 -1.83
CA ILE A 27 -11.26 -0.31 -1.77
C ILE A 27 -12.60 -0.82 -1.23
N PRO A 28 -13.25 -1.77 -1.92
CA PRO A 28 -12.83 -2.43 -3.16
C PRO A 28 -13.38 -1.78 -4.45
N TYR A 29 -14.31 -0.84 -4.33
CA TYR A 29 -15.18 -0.36 -5.41
C TYR A 29 -14.45 0.20 -6.65
N SER A 30 -13.37 0.97 -6.46
CA SER A 30 -12.62 1.55 -7.57
C SER A 30 -11.79 0.52 -8.34
N LEU A 31 -11.35 -0.54 -7.67
CA LEU A 31 -10.46 -1.57 -8.23
C LEU A 31 -11.22 -2.65 -9.00
N ARG A 32 -12.49 -2.88 -8.62
CA ARG A 32 -13.41 -3.78 -9.32
C ARG A 32 -13.99 -3.20 -10.61
N ARG A 33 -13.74 -1.92 -10.93
CA ARG A 33 -14.41 -1.25 -12.06
C ARG A 33 -13.96 -1.87 -13.37
N ASP A 34 -14.86 -2.64 -13.96
CA ASP A 34 -14.65 -3.24 -15.26
C ASP A 34 -14.69 -2.26 -16.42
N MET A 35 -13.89 -2.60 -17.43
CA MET A 35 -13.93 -2.06 -18.79
C MET A 35 -15.29 -2.24 -19.49
N TYR A 36 -16.22 -3.00 -18.88
CA TYR A 36 -17.54 -3.32 -19.43
C TYR A 36 -18.52 -2.13 -19.48
N LYS A 37 -18.35 -1.13 -18.61
CA LYS A 37 -19.37 -0.06 -18.44
C LYS A 37 -19.37 1.05 -19.50
N VAL A 38 -18.51 0.98 -20.53
CA VAL A 38 -18.41 2.04 -21.56
C VAL A 38 -19.37 1.84 -22.74
N GLN A 39 -20.02 0.68 -22.91
CA GLN A 39 -20.71 0.37 -24.16
C GLN A 39 -22.25 0.38 -24.16
N LEU A 40 -22.92 0.64 -23.04
CA LEU A 40 -24.38 0.45 -22.94
C LEU A 40 -25.24 1.71 -22.72
N THR A 41 -24.66 2.91 -22.66
CA THR A 41 -25.45 4.15 -22.69
C THR A 41 -25.37 4.79 -24.07
N SER A 42 -26.40 4.56 -24.86
CA SER A 42 -26.69 5.26 -26.10
C SER A 42 -27.00 6.74 -25.82
N SER A 43 -26.03 7.61 -26.05
CA SER A 43 -26.27 8.86 -26.78
C SER A 43 -25.00 9.25 -27.53
N GLU A 44 -25.13 9.39 -28.84
CA GLU A 44 -24.09 9.88 -29.72
C GLU A 44 -23.85 11.35 -29.41
N LEU A 45 -22.80 11.65 -28.64
CA LEU A 45 -22.04 12.91 -28.57
C LEU A 45 -21.22 12.89 -27.28
N PHE A 46 -20.10 12.15 -27.27
CA PHE A 46 -18.91 12.27 -26.42
C PHE A 46 -18.13 10.94 -26.45
N LYS A 47 -17.66 10.54 -27.63
CA LYS A 47 -16.64 9.50 -27.77
C LYS A 47 -15.26 10.08 -27.38
N GLN A 48 -15.07 10.41 -26.11
CA GLN A 48 -13.72 10.33 -25.55
C GLN A 48 -13.56 8.91 -25.02
N LYS A 49 -12.66 8.15 -25.64
CA LYS A 49 -12.01 6.99 -25.03
C LYS A 49 -11.27 7.47 -23.78
N LEU A 50 -11.99 7.76 -22.69
CA LEU A 50 -11.39 7.95 -21.38
C LEU A 50 -11.21 6.55 -20.80
N GLY A 51 -10.19 5.85 -21.28
CA GLY A 51 -9.73 4.60 -20.66
C GLY A 51 -9.42 4.91 -19.20
N LYS A 52 -10.30 4.50 -18.28
CA LYS A 52 -10.02 4.58 -16.86
C LYS A 52 -8.91 3.60 -16.59
N ASP A 53 -7.81 4.09 -16.02
CA ASP A 53 -6.68 3.25 -15.66
C ASP A 53 -7.17 2.11 -14.75
N THR A 54 -6.77 0.89 -15.08
CA THR A 54 -7.16 -0.32 -14.36
C THR A 54 -6.10 -0.72 -13.34
N VAL A 55 -6.44 -1.64 -12.43
CA VAL A 55 -5.44 -2.22 -11.51
C VAL A 55 -4.24 -2.83 -12.25
N TYR A 56 -4.43 -3.31 -13.48
CA TYR A 56 -3.36 -3.86 -14.31
C TYR A 56 -2.41 -2.76 -14.78
N ASP A 57 -2.92 -1.58 -15.14
CA ASP A 57 -2.10 -0.42 -15.50
C ASP A 57 -1.33 0.12 -14.29
N MET A 58 -1.95 0.10 -13.11
CA MET A 58 -1.31 0.41 -11.82
C MET A 58 -0.15 -0.56 -11.53
N LEU A 59 -0.36 -1.87 -11.68
CA LEU A 59 0.70 -2.87 -11.47
C LEU A 59 1.80 -2.78 -12.53
N LEU A 60 1.47 -2.46 -13.78
CA LEU A 60 2.46 -2.17 -14.82
C LEU A 60 3.33 -0.97 -14.42
N HIS A 61 2.73 0.10 -13.89
CA HIS A 61 3.47 1.25 -13.39
C HIS A 61 4.41 0.89 -12.22
N LEU A 62 3.92 0.08 -11.28
CA LEU A 62 4.68 -0.30 -10.07
C LEU A 62 5.74 -1.37 -10.33
N SER A 63 5.57 -2.24 -11.31
CA SER A 63 6.55 -3.29 -11.63
C SER A 63 7.47 -2.93 -12.80
N GLY A 64 7.03 -2.04 -13.69
CA GLY A 64 7.65 -1.84 -15.00
C GLY A 64 7.48 -3.02 -15.95
N GLN A 65 6.70 -4.04 -15.57
CA GLN A 65 6.50 -5.28 -16.31
C GLN A 65 5.03 -5.46 -16.69
N LEU A 66 4.79 -5.93 -17.91
CA LEU A 66 3.46 -6.36 -18.32
C LEU A 66 3.11 -7.68 -17.65
N LEU A 67 1.88 -7.79 -17.18
CA LEU A 67 1.38 -9.05 -16.65
C LEU A 67 1.33 -10.11 -17.77
N PRO A 68 1.90 -11.31 -17.55
CA PRO A 68 1.84 -12.39 -18.54
C PRO A 68 0.40 -12.67 -18.97
N GLY A 69 0.13 -12.55 -20.27
CA GLY A 69 -1.19 -12.84 -20.85
C GLY A 69 -2.25 -11.74 -20.71
N VAL A 70 -1.99 -10.65 -19.97
CA VAL A 70 -2.89 -9.51 -19.84
C VAL A 70 -2.29 -8.31 -20.59
N THR A 71 -2.87 -7.93 -21.73
CA THR A 71 -2.42 -6.71 -22.44
C THR A 71 -3.18 -5.49 -21.91
N SER A 72 -2.47 -4.40 -21.64
CA SER A 72 -3.09 -3.10 -21.33
C SER A 72 -4.10 -2.73 -22.44
N ASN A 73 -5.31 -2.31 -22.05
CA ASN A 73 -6.44 -1.98 -22.94
C ASN A 73 -7.21 -3.16 -23.58
N GLN A 74 -7.14 -4.38 -23.05
CA GLN A 74 -8.01 -5.48 -23.50
C GLN A 74 -9.49 -5.19 -23.22
N THR A 75 -10.27 -4.88 -24.25
CA THR A 75 -11.74 -4.85 -24.12
C THR A 75 -12.25 -6.24 -23.76
N LEU A 76 -13.01 -6.35 -22.68
CA LEU A 76 -13.68 -7.60 -22.31
C LEU A 76 -14.59 -8.06 -23.46
N SER A 77 -14.73 -9.38 -23.62
CA SER A 77 -15.58 -9.99 -24.63
C SER A 77 -17.00 -9.39 -24.63
N VAL A 78 -17.59 -9.18 -25.82
CA VAL A 78 -18.99 -8.70 -25.98
C VAL A 78 -20.01 -9.64 -25.30
N ASN A 79 -19.71 -10.94 -25.24
CA ASN A 79 -20.51 -11.90 -24.47
C ASN A 79 -20.25 -11.72 -22.96
N PRO A 80 -21.27 -11.37 -22.14
CA PRO A 80 -21.13 -11.10 -20.71
C PRO A 80 -20.49 -12.22 -19.91
N ILE A 81 -20.88 -13.46 -20.16
CA ILE A 81 -20.36 -14.61 -19.41
C ILE A 81 -18.89 -14.85 -19.75
N ARG A 82 -18.54 -14.78 -21.04
CA ARG A 82 -17.15 -14.91 -21.47
C ARG A 82 -16.28 -13.75 -20.95
N GLY A 83 -16.84 -12.55 -20.86
CA GLY A 83 -16.18 -11.39 -20.25
C GLY A 83 -15.86 -11.61 -18.77
N ILE A 84 -16.82 -12.14 -17.99
CA ILE A 84 -16.62 -12.44 -16.57
C ILE A 84 -15.56 -13.53 -16.36
N LEU A 85 -15.60 -14.59 -17.17
CA LEU A 85 -14.59 -15.66 -17.13
C LEU A 85 -13.19 -15.12 -17.49
N GLN A 86 -13.11 -14.26 -18.51
CA GLN A 86 -11.86 -13.60 -18.90
C GLN A 86 -11.32 -12.71 -17.76
N LEU A 87 -12.17 -11.92 -17.12
CA LEU A 87 -11.77 -11.06 -16.01
C LEU A 87 -11.27 -11.87 -14.81
N CYS A 88 -11.98 -12.93 -14.44
CA CYS A 88 -11.56 -13.83 -13.37
C CYS A 88 -10.19 -14.48 -13.69
N TRP A 89 -9.97 -14.86 -14.95
CA TRP A 89 -8.67 -15.34 -15.40
C TRP A 89 -7.58 -14.26 -15.33
N GLN A 90 -7.88 -13.01 -15.69
CA GLN A 90 -6.92 -11.89 -15.54
C GLN A 90 -6.56 -11.64 -14.06
N HIS A 91 -7.53 -11.76 -13.15
CA HIS A 91 -7.29 -11.71 -11.71
C HIS A 91 -6.41 -12.87 -11.23
N SER A 92 -6.61 -14.08 -11.75
CA SER A 92 -5.74 -15.22 -11.46
C SER A 92 -4.30 -14.97 -11.94
N ALA A 93 -4.12 -14.49 -13.17
CA ALA A 93 -2.82 -14.11 -13.71
C ALA A 93 -2.13 -13.02 -12.86
N LEU A 94 -2.90 -12.07 -12.34
CA LEU A 94 -2.42 -11.03 -11.43
C LEU A 94 -1.90 -11.62 -10.11
N LEU A 95 -2.66 -12.52 -9.50
CA LEU A 95 -2.24 -13.18 -8.27
C LEU A 95 -0.96 -13.99 -8.48
N THR A 96 -0.90 -14.81 -9.55
CA THR A 96 0.30 -15.58 -9.91
C THR A 96 1.50 -14.68 -10.19
N PHE A 97 1.30 -13.53 -10.83
CA PHE A 97 2.37 -12.55 -11.03
C PHE A 97 2.91 -12.04 -9.69
N LEU A 98 2.05 -11.59 -8.77
CA LEU A 98 2.50 -11.11 -7.47
C LEU A 98 3.20 -12.21 -6.67
N GLU A 99 2.70 -13.45 -6.70
CA GLU A 99 3.33 -14.61 -6.06
C GLU A 99 4.74 -14.87 -6.63
N SER A 100 4.93 -14.71 -7.94
CA SER A 100 6.25 -14.81 -8.58
C SER A 100 7.25 -13.75 -8.11
N GLN A 101 6.74 -12.61 -7.62
CA GLN A 101 7.54 -11.53 -7.01
C GLN A 101 7.74 -11.73 -5.50
N GLY A 102 7.25 -12.83 -4.92
CA GLY A 102 7.39 -13.16 -3.50
C GLY A 102 6.20 -12.76 -2.62
N ALA A 103 5.04 -12.43 -3.21
CA ALA A 103 3.82 -12.19 -2.44
C ALA A 103 3.28 -13.51 -1.85
N TYR A 104 2.60 -13.42 -0.71
CA TYR A 104 1.95 -14.58 -0.09
C TYR A 104 0.45 -14.31 0.09
N LEU A 105 -0.37 -14.86 -0.81
CA LEU A 105 -1.81 -14.64 -0.91
C LEU A 105 -2.63 -15.94 -1.03
N PRO A 106 -2.34 -17.01 -0.25
CA PRO A 106 -2.95 -18.33 -0.48
C PRO A 106 -4.47 -18.40 -0.27
N TYR A 107 -5.04 -17.39 0.40
CA TYR A 107 -6.48 -17.30 0.68
C TYR A 107 -7.22 -16.30 -0.22
N VAL A 108 -6.50 -15.52 -1.02
CA VAL A 108 -7.12 -14.56 -1.94
C VAL A 108 -7.43 -15.28 -3.23
N MET A 109 -8.70 -15.60 -3.42
CA MET A 109 -9.19 -16.23 -4.65
C MET A 109 -9.57 -15.15 -5.68
N PRO A 110 -9.35 -15.39 -6.99
CA PRO A 110 -9.62 -14.41 -8.05
C PRO A 110 -11.09 -13.99 -8.13
N GLU A 111 -12.04 -14.87 -7.81
CA GLU A 111 -13.47 -14.59 -7.80
C GLU A 111 -13.87 -13.58 -6.71
N PHE A 112 -13.09 -13.47 -5.62
CA PHE A 112 -13.30 -12.44 -4.60
C PHE A 112 -12.83 -11.06 -5.07
N LEU A 113 -12.21 -10.93 -6.24
CA LEU A 113 -11.82 -9.65 -6.81
C LEU A 113 -12.89 -9.08 -7.76
N LEU A 114 -13.95 -9.84 -8.08
CA LEU A 114 -15.06 -9.45 -8.97
C LEU A 114 -16.05 -8.47 -8.32
N GLU A 115 -16.88 -7.80 -9.14
CA GLU A 115 -18.11 -7.13 -8.66
C GLU A 115 -19.12 -8.16 -8.10
N PRO A 116 -19.93 -7.82 -7.09
CA PRO A 116 -20.84 -8.78 -6.45
C PRO A 116 -21.83 -9.46 -7.40
N ASP A 117 -22.26 -8.74 -8.44
CA ASP A 117 -23.19 -9.30 -9.44
C ASP A 117 -22.46 -10.20 -10.43
N ASP A 118 -21.19 -9.91 -10.73
CA ASP A 118 -20.36 -10.74 -11.61
C ASP A 118 -19.85 -11.98 -10.90
N TYR A 119 -19.58 -11.92 -9.59
CA TYR A 119 -19.38 -13.10 -8.75
C TYR A 119 -20.56 -14.06 -8.81
N ARG A 120 -21.80 -13.55 -8.67
CA ARG A 120 -23.01 -14.38 -8.78
C ARG A 120 -23.13 -15.04 -10.15
N LYS A 121 -22.94 -14.27 -11.22
CA LYS A 121 -22.97 -14.79 -12.60
C LYS A 121 -21.83 -15.77 -12.87
N TRP A 122 -20.64 -15.53 -12.33
CA TRP A 122 -19.47 -16.40 -12.44
C TRP A 122 -19.76 -17.77 -11.80
N ILE A 123 -20.29 -17.80 -10.57
CA ILE A 123 -20.69 -19.06 -9.92
C ILE A 123 -21.66 -19.83 -10.82
N THR A 124 -22.72 -19.17 -11.31
CA THR A 124 -23.73 -19.82 -12.16
C THR A 124 -23.11 -20.37 -13.45
N ALA A 125 -22.23 -19.60 -14.10
CA ALA A 125 -21.55 -20.00 -15.33
C ALA A 125 -20.57 -21.16 -15.11
N GLU A 126 -19.78 -21.11 -14.04
CA GLU A 126 -18.84 -22.18 -13.68
C GLU A 126 -19.59 -23.47 -13.32
N THR A 127 -20.72 -23.36 -12.63
CA THR A 127 -21.62 -24.49 -12.34
C THR A 127 -22.12 -25.12 -13.64
N PHE A 128 -22.60 -24.29 -14.58
CA PHE A 128 -23.11 -24.77 -15.86
C PHE A 128 -22.03 -25.51 -16.65
N LEU A 129 -20.80 -24.97 -16.70
CA LEU A 129 -19.68 -25.63 -17.36
C LEU A 129 -19.34 -26.97 -16.69
N LYS A 130 -19.30 -27.04 -15.36
CA LYS A 130 -19.05 -28.29 -14.62
C LYS A 130 -20.14 -29.35 -14.87
N VAL A 131 -21.41 -28.96 -14.94
CA VAL A 131 -22.55 -29.86 -15.20
C VAL A 131 -22.61 -30.33 -16.66
N VAL A 132 -22.19 -29.49 -17.62
CA VAL A 132 -22.18 -29.86 -19.04
C VAL A 132 -20.97 -30.74 -19.40
N CYS A 133 -19.82 -30.52 -18.75
CA CYS A 133 -18.60 -31.30 -18.99
C CYS A 133 -18.54 -32.60 -18.20
N ASP A 134 -19.30 -32.74 -17.11
CA ASP A 134 -19.32 -33.94 -16.26
C ASP A 134 -20.76 -34.43 -16.09
N VAL A 135 -21.05 -35.70 -16.37
CA VAL A 135 -22.40 -36.29 -16.24
C VAL A 135 -22.72 -36.43 -14.74
N MET A 136 -23.01 -35.33 -14.05
CA MET A 136 -23.14 -35.33 -12.59
C MET A 136 -24.40 -34.60 -12.08
N ASN A 137 -25.01 -35.25 -11.08
CA ASN A 137 -26.36 -35.05 -10.53
C ASN A 137 -26.73 -33.63 -10.06
N LEU A 138 -28.05 -33.34 -10.11
CA LEU A 138 -28.77 -32.21 -9.49
C LEU A 138 -28.36 -31.85 -8.04
N LYS A 139 -27.74 -32.79 -7.31
CA LYS A 139 -27.28 -32.58 -5.93
C LYS A 139 -26.18 -31.51 -5.82
N ILE A 140 -25.28 -31.43 -6.82
CA ILE A 140 -24.20 -30.42 -6.85
C ILE A 140 -24.77 -29.01 -7.03
N TRP A 141 -25.86 -28.86 -7.79
CA TRP A 141 -26.50 -27.57 -8.01
C TRP A 141 -27.07 -26.98 -6.71
N ASN A 142 -27.67 -27.82 -5.85
CA ASN A 142 -28.16 -27.41 -4.53
C ASN A 142 -27.02 -27.07 -3.56
N ASP A 143 -25.94 -27.85 -3.57
CA ASP A 143 -24.79 -27.61 -2.68
C ASP A 143 -24.03 -26.33 -3.07
N LEU A 144 -23.91 -26.01 -4.38
CA LEU A 144 -23.22 -24.79 -4.82
C LEU A 144 -24.02 -23.51 -4.56
N HIS A 145 -25.35 -23.57 -4.65
CA HIS A 145 -26.21 -22.47 -4.21
C HIS A 145 -26.06 -22.18 -2.71
N LEU A 146 -25.68 -23.19 -1.91
CA LEU A 146 -25.35 -23.06 -0.49
C LEU A 146 -24.01 -22.32 -0.27
N PHE A 147 -23.07 -22.41 -1.21
CA PHE A 147 -21.78 -21.70 -1.18
C PHE A 147 -21.84 -20.27 -1.74
N MET A 148 -22.95 -19.88 -2.37
CA MET A 148 -23.13 -18.50 -2.84
C MET A 148 -23.25 -17.56 -1.63
N LEU A 149 -22.19 -16.81 -1.38
CA LEU A 149 -22.14 -15.85 -0.29
C LEU A 149 -23.24 -14.79 -0.42
N GLU A 150 -23.86 -14.48 0.72
CA GLU A 150 -24.73 -13.32 0.84
C GLU A 150 -23.95 -12.05 0.45
N LYS A 151 -24.61 -11.10 -0.22
CA LYS A 151 -23.97 -9.87 -0.73
C LYS A 151 -23.15 -9.15 0.35
N SER A 152 -23.67 -9.03 1.57
CA SER A 152 -23.00 -8.36 2.67
C SER A 152 -21.71 -9.08 3.12
N VAL A 153 -21.71 -10.41 3.08
CA VAL A 153 -20.55 -11.26 3.41
C VAL A 153 -19.51 -11.20 2.31
N PHE A 154 -19.94 -11.33 1.04
CA PHE A 154 -19.06 -11.18 -0.11
C PHE A 154 -18.34 -9.83 -0.12
N GLU A 155 -19.06 -8.73 0.19
CA GLU A 155 -18.46 -7.40 0.24
C GLU A 155 -17.34 -7.29 1.28
N LYS A 156 -17.51 -7.90 2.46
CA LYS A 156 -16.45 -7.95 3.48
C LYS A 156 -15.25 -8.78 3.01
N MET A 157 -15.50 -9.94 2.41
CA MET A 157 -14.46 -10.83 1.89
C MET A 157 -13.66 -10.17 0.79
N SER A 158 -14.34 -9.59 -0.20
CA SER A 158 -13.70 -8.93 -1.33
C SER A 158 -12.98 -7.65 -0.92
N LYS A 159 -13.54 -6.86 0.03
CA LYS A 159 -12.81 -5.72 0.61
C LYS A 159 -11.51 -6.15 1.27
N ARG A 160 -11.52 -7.24 2.03
CA ARG A 160 -10.32 -7.81 2.65
C ARG A 160 -9.33 -8.32 1.60
N ALA A 161 -9.80 -9.10 0.63
CA ALA A 161 -8.99 -9.62 -0.48
C ALA A 161 -8.25 -8.51 -1.23
N TRP A 162 -8.95 -7.44 -1.61
CA TRP A 162 -8.33 -6.29 -2.27
C TRP A 162 -7.34 -5.55 -1.37
N THR A 163 -7.63 -5.42 -0.08
CA THR A 163 -6.71 -4.79 0.89
C THR A 163 -5.41 -5.60 1.02
N ASP A 164 -5.53 -6.92 1.19
CA ASP A 164 -4.41 -7.83 1.38
C ASP A 164 -3.57 -7.95 0.10
N LEU A 165 -4.20 -7.97 -1.08
CA LEU A 165 -3.54 -7.91 -2.38
C LEU A 165 -2.69 -6.65 -2.53
N LEU A 166 -3.24 -5.47 -2.23
CA LEU A 166 -2.51 -4.21 -2.33
C LEU A 166 -1.38 -4.10 -1.29
N LEU A 167 -1.57 -4.63 -0.08
CA LEU A 167 -0.50 -4.74 0.93
C LEU A 167 0.67 -5.58 0.42
N GLN A 168 0.38 -6.75 -0.15
CA GLN A 168 1.41 -7.61 -0.72
C GLN A 168 2.07 -6.97 -1.95
N ALA A 169 1.29 -6.32 -2.83
CA ALA A 169 1.83 -5.57 -3.96
C ALA A 169 2.80 -4.46 -3.51
N TYR A 170 2.46 -3.70 -2.47
CA TYR A 170 3.36 -2.71 -1.87
C TYR A 170 4.65 -3.38 -1.36
N LYS A 171 4.50 -4.47 -0.59
CA LYS A 171 5.62 -5.21 -0.01
C LYS A 171 6.61 -5.74 -1.07
N VAL A 172 6.13 -6.20 -2.22
CA VAL A 172 6.97 -6.87 -3.22
C VAL A 172 7.38 -5.99 -4.39
N LEU A 173 6.66 -4.90 -4.68
CA LEU A 173 6.95 -4.02 -5.81
C LEU A 173 7.52 -2.66 -5.40
N VAL A 174 7.14 -2.15 -4.22
CA VAL A 174 7.51 -0.80 -3.76
C VAL A 174 8.66 -0.86 -2.79
N LEU A 175 8.52 -1.65 -1.72
CA LEU A 175 9.51 -1.73 -0.66
C LEU A 175 10.91 -2.16 -1.16
N PRO A 176 11.05 -3.06 -2.15
CA PRO A 176 12.37 -3.42 -2.70
C PRO A 176 13.10 -2.30 -3.43
N ARG A 177 12.41 -1.20 -3.78
CA ARG A 177 13.04 -0.02 -4.38
C ARG A 177 13.91 0.75 -3.37
N VAL A 178 13.70 0.52 -2.07
CA VAL A 178 14.56 1.06 -1.01
C VAL A 178 15.89 0.33 -1.03
N SER A 179 16.94 1.02 -1.46
CA SER A 179 18.26 0.42 -1.68
C SER A 179 19.32 1.02 -0.77
N SER A 180 20.30 0.20 -0.41
CA SER A 180 21.36 0.57 0.54
C SER A 180 22.38 1.56 -0.02
N HIS A 181 22.40 1.79 -1.34
CA HIS A 181 23.43 2.61 -1.99
C HIS A 181 23.49 4.05 -1.47
N ASN A 182 22.38 4.58 -0.93
CA ASN A 182 22.31 5.92 -0.35
C ASN A 182 22.74 6.00 1.14
N ILE A 183 22.96 4.86 1.81
CA ILE A 183 23.39 4.83 3.23
C ILE A 183 24.92 4.84 3.33
N SER A 184 25.61 4.46 2.25
CA SER A 184 27.05 4.41 2.05
C SER A 184 27.67 5.81 1.97
N ASP A 185 27.48 6.64 2.99
CA ASP A 185 28.27 7.87 3.13
C ASP A 185 29.60 7.48 3.83
N PRO A 186 30.75 7.49 3.14
CA PRO A 186 32.03 7.02 3.68
C PRO A 186 32.56 7.90 4.83
N TYR A 187 32.02 9.11 4.98
CA TYR A 187 32.50 10.13 5.92
C TYR A 187 31.86 10.06 7.33
N GLY A 188 30.97 9.09 7.59
CA GLY A 188 30.22 9.01 8.87
C GLY A 188 30.77 8.05 9.93
N LEU A 189 31.88 7.36 9.66
CA LEU A 189 32.36 6.24 10.49
C LEU A 189 33.02 6.64 11.81
N GLU A 190 33.47 7.89 11.97
CA GLU A 190 34.19 8.31 13.19
C GLU A 190 33.27 8.62 14.38
N GLY A 191 32.02 9.03 14.14
CA GLY A 191 31.06 9.35 15.21
C GLY A 191 30.16 8.20 15.67
N MET A 192 30.29 7.01 15.05
CA MET A 192 29.26 5.96 15.07
C MET A 192 29.54 4.81 16.06
N GLN A 193 30.54 4.95 16.94
CA GLN A 193 30.92 3.89 17.91
C GLN A 193 29.84 3.62 18.98
N SER A 194 28.91 4.56 19.20
CA SER A 194 27.90 4.45 20.25
C SER A 194 26.57 3.80 19.82
N VAL A 195 26.26 3.72 18.52
CA VAL A 195 25.00 3.12 18.04
C VAL A 195 25.27 1.66 17.68
N PRO A 196 24.66 0.67 18.37
CA PRO A 196 24.82 -0.73 17.99
C PRO A 196 24.25 -0.90 16.58
N ARG A 197 25.10 -1.37 15.64
CA ARG A 197 24.68 -1.56 14.25
C ARG A 197 23.54 -2.57 14.21
N ILE A 198 22.37 -2.17 13.71
CA ILE A 198 21.36 -3.12 13.26
C ILE A 198 22.04 -3.95 12.18
N LYS A 199 22.40 -5.20 12.51
CA LYS A 199 23.05 -6.07 11.55
C LYS A 199 22.09 -6.27 10.39
N SER A 200 22.52 -5.88 9.19
CA SER A 200 21.82 -6.15 7.94
C SER A 200 21.71 -7.65 7.65
N GLU A 201 22.50 -8.48 8.34
CA GLU A 201 22.49 -9.93 8.23
C GLU A 201 21.11 -10.52 8.62
N PRO A 202 20.57 -11.49 7.87
CA PRO A 202 19.24 -12.07 8.06
C PRO A 202 18.95 -12.56 9.49
N LEU A 203 19.99 -12.88 10.26
CA LEU A 203 19.95 -13.63 11.51
C LEU A 203 19.70 -12.80 12.78
N SER A 204 19.59 -11.47 12.71
CA SER A 204 19.44 -10.62 13.91
C SER A 204 17.99 -10.38 14.36
N SER A 205 16.98 -10.54 13.49
CA SER A 205 15.54 -10.46 13.82
C SER A 205 14.66 -10.96 12.68
N ASN A 206 13.83 -11.99 12.88
CA ASN A 206 12.92 -12.53 11.85
C ASN A 206 11.68 -11.66 11.55
N ILE A 207 11.55 -10.50 12.20
CA ILE A 207 10.33 -9.66 12.14
C ILE A 207 10.32 -8.76 10.90
N TYR A 208 11.50 -8.25 10.49
CA TYR A 208 11.62 -7.28 9.40
C TYR A 208 12.43 -7.84 8.22
N SER A 209 11.93 -7.59 7.01
CA SER A 209 12.62 -7.83 5.75
C SER A 209 13.89 -6.98 5.63
N THR A 210 14.78 -7.36 4.70
CA THR A 210 16.02 -6.62 4.41
C THR A 210 15.76 -5.14 4.14
N HIS A 211 14.72 -4.83 3.35
CA HIS A 211 14.36 -3.47 2.97
C HIS A 211 13.83 -2.64 4.15
N GLU A 212 13.02 -3.23 5.02
CA GLU A 212 12.56 -2.57 6.26
C GLU A 212 13.73 -2.26 7.19
N ARG A 213 14.71 -3.17 7.29
CA ARG A 213 15.93 -2.94 8.07
C ARG A 213 16.80 -1.83 7.49
N ILE A 214 16.83 -1.67 6.16
CA ILE A 214 17.49 -0.51 5.51
C ILE A 214 16.82 0.78 5.98
N ILE A 215 15.48 0.85 6.02
CA ILE A 215 14.75 2.01 6.53
C ILE A 215 15.05 2.25 8.02
N LEU A 216 15.02 1.22 8.87
CA LEU A 216 15.35 1.37 10.29
C LEU A 216 16.78 1.90 10.49
N THR A 217 17.74 1.37 9.72
CA THR A 217 19.13 1.84 9.76
C THR A 217 19.24 3.31 9.34
N TRP A 218 18.52 3.69 8.29
CA TRP A 218 18.44 5.06 7.82
C TRP A 218 17.86 6.00 8.89
N LEU A 219 16.76 5.63 9.53
CA LEU A 219 16.14 6.40 10.62
C LEU A 219 17.10 6.60 11.81
N ASN A 220 17.80 5.54 12.25
CA ASN A 220 18.79 5.65 13.33
C ASN A 220 19.92 6.62 12.97
N LYS A 221 20.49 6.46 11.77
CA LYS A 221 21.60 7.31 11.30
C LYS A 221 21.19 8.78 11.24
N HIS A 222 20.02 9.06 10.67
CA HIS A 222 19.54 10.43 10.53
C HIS A 222 19.14 11.04 11.89
N TYR A 223 18.48 10.28 12.77
CA TYR A 223 18.12 10.79 14.09
C TYR A 223 19.35 11.19 14.90
N GLU A 224 20.35 10.30 15.03
CA GLU A 224 21.55 10.59 15.82
C GLU A 224 22.35 11.75 15.23
N LYS A 225 22.48 11.81 13.90
CA LYS A 225 23.19 12.91 13.22
C LYS A 225 22.49 14.26 13.42
N ASN A 226 21.16 14.30 13.37
CA ASN A 226 20.42 15.56 13.31
C ASN A 226 19.87 16.04 14.67
N ARG A 227 19.72 15.18 15.70
CA ARG A 227 19.08 15.60 16.97
C ARG A 227 19.76 16.80 17.65
N LYS A 228 21.10 16.88 17.57
CA LYS A 228 21.88 17.98 18.14
C LYS A 228 21.79 19.27 17.32
N ILE A 229 21.44 19.16 16.05
CA ILE A 229 21.31 20.29 15.11
C ILE A 229 19.89 20.87 15.21
N VAL A 230 18.88 20.00 15.13
CA VAL A 230 17.46 20.38 15.11
C VAL A 230 17.02 21.01 16.43
N TRP A 231 17.48 20.47 17.56
CA TRP A 231 17.08 20.94 18.89
C TRP A 231 18.22 21.61 19.65
N LYS A 232 19.17 22.24 18.94
CA LYS A 232 20.23 23.05 19.56
C LYS A 232 19.65 24.19 20.39
N ASP A 233 18.65 24.88 19.82
CA ASP A 233 18.01 26.07 20.40
C ASP A 233 16.55 25.77 20.81
N CYS A 234 16.28 24.56 21.32
CA CYS A 234 14.91 24.10 21.60
C CYS A 234 14.20 24.92 22.69
N GLN A 235 12.89 25.11 22.52
CA GLN A 235 12.07 25.89 23.46
C GLN A 235 11.45 25.04 24.57
N LYS A 236 11.34 23.72 24.38
CA LYS A 236 10.61 22.82 25.27
C LYS A 236 11.42 21.56 25.61
N GLY A 237 12.36 21.74 26.53
CA GLY A 237 13.27 20.69 27.00
C GLY A 237 14.72 20.95 26.58
N GLU A 238 15.51 19.89 26.52
CA GLU A 238 16.91 19.92 26.10
C GLU A 238 17.10 19.14 24.79
N ILE A 239 18.33 19.02 24.30
CA ILE A 239 18.64 18.15 23.16
C ILE A 239 18.12 16.73 23.46
N PRO A 240 17.25 16.14 22.61
CA PRO A 240 16.72 14.80 22.85
C PRO A 240 17.82 13.78 23.08
N PRO A 241 17.63 12.80 23.98
CA PRO A 241 18.63 11.78 24.23
C PRO A 241 18.89 10.93 22.99
N MET A 242 20.05 10.26 22.97
CA MET A 242 20.30 9.21 21.99
C MET A 242 19.26 8.09 22.16
N ARG A 243 18.77 7.55 21.06
CA ARG A 243 17.75 6.48 21.04
C ARG A 243 18.07 5.45 19.97
N TRP A 244 17.65 4.23 20.24
CA TRP A 244 17.71 3.15 19.26
C TRP A 244 16.30 2.92 18.70
N ILE A 245 16.12 3.21 17.42
CA ILE A 245 14.89 2.94 16.69
C ILE A 245 14.92 1.51 16.15
N ILE A 246 14.07 0.64 16.69
CA ILE A 246 13.98 -0.79 16.31
C ILE A 246 12.61 -1.15 15.72
N ASN A 247 11.60 -0.29 15.81
CA ASN A 247 10.27 -0.52 15.25
C ASN A 247 9.67 0.75 14.63
N PHE A 248 8.61 0.58 13.82
CA PHE A 248 7.89 1.67 13.14
C PHE A 248 6.67 2.18 13.93
N ASP A 249 6.45 1.69 15.15
CA ASP A 249 5.26 2.00 15.94
C ASP A 249 5.61 2.90 17.13
N ARG A 250 6.11 2.32 18.23
CA ARG A 250 6.39 3.03 19.48
C ARG A 250 7.54 4.01 19.33
N ASP A 251 8.56 3.66 18.56
CA ASP A 251 9.78 4.48 18.47
C ASP A 251 9.57 5.72 17.59
N LEU A 252 8.49 5.76 16.81
CA LEU A 252 8.10 6.90 15.96
C LEU A 252 6.94 7.72 16.56
N LEU A 253 6.37 7.26 17.67
CA LEU A 253 5.10 7.75 18.23
C LEU A 253 5.14 9.23 18.63
N ASP A 254 6.29 9.72 19.05
CA ASP A 254 6.46 11.09 19.55
C ASP A 254 6.86 12.11 18.47
N GLY A 255 6.96 11.67 17.22
CA GLY A 255 7.26 12.49 16.06
C GLY A 255 8.70 12.99 15.96
N LEU A 256 9.57 12.80 16.97
CA LEU A 256 10.92 13.37 16.97
C LEU A 256 11.81 12.71 15.90
N VAL A 257 11.71 11.40 15.73
CA VAL A 257 12.49 10.68 14.71
C VAL A 257 12.11 11.15 13.30
N LEU A 258 10.82 11.32 13.04
CA LEU A 258 10.31 11.81 11.76
C LEU A 258 10.68 13.27 11.51
N ALA A 259 10.58 14.13 12.54
CA ALA A 259 11.00 15.53 12.45
C ALA A 259 12.49 15.67 12.17
N ALA A 260 13.35 14.88 12.84
CA ALA A 260 14.79 14.85 12.57
C ALA A 260 15.08 14.43 11.11
N GLN A 261 14.29 13.48 10.59
CA GLN A 261 14.42 13.03 9.22
C GLN A 261 14.05 14.12 8.21
N LEU A 262 12.92 14.80 8.42
CA LEU A 262 12.46 15.87 7.56
C LEU A 262 13.40 17.09 7.63
N ALA A 263 13.87 17.45 8.82
CA ALA A 263 14.83 18.53 9.02
C ALA A 263 16.17 18.29 8.32
N ALA A 264 16.59 17.03 8.16
CA ALA A 264 17.81 16.70 7.43
C ALA A 264 17.75 17.12 5.95
N TYR A 265 16.55 17.12 5.35
CA TYR A 265 16.32 17.54 3.96
C TYR A 265 15.77 18.96 3.85
N CYS A 266 15.09 19.45 4.88
CA CYS A 266 14.48 20.78 4.92
C CYS A 266 14.90 21.54 6.20
N PRO A 267 16.18 21.96 6.33
CA PRO A 267 16.68 22.59 7.57
C PRO A 267 15.97 23.90 7.92
N TYR A 268 15.40 24.60 6.95
CA TYR A 268 14.64 25.84 7.16
C TYR A 268 13.37 25.64 8.00
N LEU A 269 12.89 24.40 8.14
CA LEU A 269 11.75 24.07 9.01
C LEU A 269 12.13 24.03 10.50
N ILE A 270 13.42 23.98 10.84
CA ILE A 270 13.87 23.85 12.23
C ILE A 270 13.41 25.04 13.05
N ALA A 271 13.78 26.26 12.63
CA ALA A 271 13.48 27.49 13.36
C ALA A 271 11.98 27.83 13.36
N THR A 272 11.23 27.38 12.36
CA THR A 272 9.81 27.72 12.18
C THR A 272 8.87 26.69 12.82
N HIS A 273 9.25 25.41 12.83
CA HIS A 273 8.40 24.31 13.29
C HIS A 273 9.02 23.55 14.45
N PHE A 274 10.14 22.86 14.21
CA PHE A 274 10.63 21.79 15.10
C PHE A 274 11.21 22.27 16.42
N VAL A 275 11.68 23.53 16.49
CA VAL A 275 12.18 24.14 17.74
C VAL A 275 11.13 24.15 18.87
N ARG A 276 9.85 24.07 18.52
CA ARG A 276 8.69 24.13 19.43
C ARG A 276 8.26 22.75 19.97
N MET A 277 8.83 21.66 19.45
CA MET A 277 8.48 20.30 19.86
C MET A 277 9.01 19.98 21.25
N TYR A 278 8.27 19.16 22.00
CA TYR A 278 8.72 18.57 23.26
C TYR A 278 9.79 17.52 22.98
N THR A 279 11.01 17.72 23.48
CA THR A 279 12.15 16.82 23.24
C THR A 279 12.17 15.60 24.16
N THR A 280 11.47 15.69 25.29
CA THR A 280 11.21 14.62 26.26
C THR A 280 9.71 14.54 26.56
N PRO A 281 8.88 14.06 25.61
CA PRO A 281 7.44 13.99 25.80
C PRO A 281 7.09 12.89 26.81
N GLU A 282 6.39 13.27 27.87
CA GLU A 282 5.98 12.39 28.98
C GLU A 282 4.50 11.99 28.89
N THR A 283 3.69 12.79 28.17
CA THR A 283 2.24 12.57 28.06
C THR A 283 1.79 12.34 26.61
N PRO A 284 0.69 11.62 26.38
CA PRO A 284 0.11 11.44 25.04
C PRO A 284 -0.21 12.75 24.33
N GLU A 285 -0.60 13.79 25.07
CA GLU A 285 -0.91 15.12 24.55
C GLU A 285 0.34 15.83 24.03
N GLN A 286 1.50 15.62 24.67
CA GLN A 286 2.78 16.13 24.19
C GLN A 286 3.24 15.40 22.92
N CYS A 287 3.05 14.08 22.85
CA CYS A 287 3.28 13.30 21.62
C CYS A 287 2.35 13.79 20.48
N LEU A 288 1.07 14.01 20.78
CA LEU A 288 0.12 14.53 19.80
C LEU A 288 0.54 15.93 19.33
N HIS A 289 0.89 16.84 20.24
CA HIS A 289 1.40 18.17 19.91
C HIS A 289 2.58 18.11 18.94
N ASN A 290 3.55 17.23 19.20
CA ASN A 290 4.68 17.01 18.31
C ASN A 290 4.25 16.51 16.92
N CYS A 291 3.36 15.52 16.87
CA CYS A 291 2.83 15.00 15.62
C CYS A 291 2.10 16.08 14.81
N LEU A 292 1.36 16.99 15.46
CA LEU A 292 0.71 18.12 14.78
C LEU A 292 1.74 19.08 14.17
N ILE A 293 2.80 19.42 14.91
CA ILE A 293 3.89 20.24 14.37
C ILE A 293 4.55 19.56 13.16
N PHE A 294 4.77 18.24 13.24
CA PHE A 294 5.34 17.48 12.13
C PHE A 294 4.42 17.48 10.90
N VAL A 295 3.12 17.32 11.09
CA VAL A 295 2.11 17.39 10.01
C VAL A 295 2.10 18.77 9.37
N ASP A 296 2.08 19.84 10.17
CA ASP A 296 2.16 21.22 9.66
C ASP A 296 3.45 21.44 8.85
N ALA A 297 4.58 20.89 9.31
CA ALA A 297 5.85 20.97 8.59
C ALA A 297 5.81 20.19 7.26
N MET A 298 5.15 19.02 7.23
CA MET A 298 4.92 18.26 5.99
C MET A 298 4.03 19.01 5.00
N HIS A 299 3.01 19.73 5.50
CA HIS A 299 2.20 20.62 4.68
C HIS A 299 3.03 21.76 4.07
N ALA A 300 3.92 22.37 4.85
CA ALA A 300 4.78 23.46 4.39
C ALA A 300 5.68 23.06 3.21
N VAL A 301 6.05 21.78 3.10
CA VAL A 301 6.88 21.25 1.99
C VAL A 301 6.09 20.52 0.92
N SER A 302 4.76 20.62 0.92
CA SER A 302 3.87 19.94 -0.03
C SER A 302 4.02 18.40 -0.02
N LEU A 303 4.44 17.81 1.10
CA LEU A 303 4.49 16.36 1.32
C LEU A 303 3.27 15.85 2.10
N ALA A 304 2.18 16.61 2.12
CA ALA A 304 0.96 16.27 2.83
C ALA A 304 0.27 15.03 2.23
N ILE A 305 0.74 13.85 2.59
CA ILE A 305 0.11 12.55 2.29
C ILE A 305 -1.12 12.40 3.19
N ASP A 306 -2.16 13.20 2.93
CA ASP A 306 -3.49 13.17 3.54
C ASP A 306 -3.51 12.84 5.06
N VAL A 307 -2.57 13.41 5.82
CA VAL A 307 -2.56 13.28 7.28
C VAL A 307 -3.61 14.25 7.83
N LYS A 308 -4.84 13.76 7.90
CA LYS A 308 -5.93 14.49 8.55
C LYS A 308 -5.76 14.39 10.06
N VAL A 309 -5.67 15.54 10.72
CA VAL A 309 -5.75 15.69 12.16
C VAL A 309 -7.15 15.32 12.65
#